data_AF-A0A7R9AKB4-F1
#
_entry.id   AF-A0A7R9AKB4-F1
#
_cell.length_a   1.000
_cell.length_b   1.000
_cell.length_c   1.000
_cell.angle_alpha   90.00
_cell.angle_beta   90.00
_cell.angle_gamma   90.00
#
_symmetry.space_group_name_H-M   'P 1'
#
loop_
_entity.id
_entity.type
_entity.pdbx_description
1 polymer ?
#
loop_
_entity_poly.entity_id
_entity_poly.type
_entity_poly.pdbx_seq_one_letter_code
_entity_poly.pdbx_strand_id
1 'polypeptide(L)'
;VFKQTTQDLAGEESLANSAGILRHPDAHADWVRAGVALYGGSPDYPKHSAAHWQLLPGMSLSSQIIGTQNLQPGDTVGYGSTFRAEQAMRIGLVACGYADGYPRHAATGTPILVHGIPTRTLGR
;
A
#
# COMPACT_ATOMS: atom_id res chain seq x y z
N VAL A 1 24.94 -2.99 -22.71
CA VAL A 1 24.35 -1.74 -23.26
C VAL A 1 24.84 -0.54 -22.47
N PHE A 2 24.37 -0.25 -21.24
CA PHE A 2 24.76 0.95 -20.47
C PHE A 2 26.28 1.20 -20.47
N LYS A 3 27.08 0.27 -19.94
CA LYS A 3 28.56 0.38 -19.90
C LYS A 3 29.22 0.61 -21.27
N GLN A 4 28.64 0.05 -22.33
CA GLN A 4 29.15 0.23 -23.70
C GLN A 4 28.77 1.61 -24.23
N THR A 5 27.60 2.12 -23.88
CA THR A 5 27.09 3.43 -24.29
C THR A 5 27.76 4.58 -23.52
N THR A 6 28.26 4.34 -22.31
CA THR A 6 28.91 5.34 -21.46
C THR A 6 30.43 5.28 -21.47
N GLN A 7 31.03 4.35 -22.22
CA GLN A 7 32.46 4.02 -22.16
C GLN A 7 33.41 5.19 -22.42
N ASP A 8 32.98 6.21 -23.17
CA ASP A 8 33.75 7.40 -23.56
C ASP A 8 33.32 8.67 -22.80
N LEU A 9 32.36 8.55 -21.89
CA LEU A 9 31.88 9.65 -21.06
C LEU A 9 32.62 9.66 -19.72
N ALA A 10 33.04 10.86 -19.28
CA ALA A 10 33.66 11.03 -17.97
C ALA A 10 32.59 11.29 -16.88
N GLY A 11 32.83 10.81 -15.66
CA GLY A 11 32.00 11.07 -14.49
C GLY A 11 31.61 9.79 -13.74
N GLU A 12 30.91 9.97 -12.63
CA GLU A 12 30.37 8.86 -11.84
C GLU A 12 29.07 8.34 -12.47
N GLU A 13 28.86 7.03 -12.37
CA GLU A 13 27.73 6.32 -12.93
C GLU A 13 26.67 6.00 -11.87
N SER A 14 25.40 6.15 -12.24
CA SER A 14 24.28 5.73 -11.40
C SER A 14 23.16 5.11 -12.22
N LEU A 15 22.88 3.83 -11.99
CA LEU A 15 21.87 3.08 -12.74
C LEU A 15 20.79 2.45 -11.85
N ALA A 16 21.16 1.93 -10.67
CA ALA A 16 20.30 1.08 -9.85
C ALA A 16 19.31 1.86 -8.98
N ASN A 17 18.01 1.67 -9.21
CA ASN A 17 16.93 2.03 -8.27
C ASN A 17 16.69 0.91 -7.25
N SER A 18 15.65 0.98 -6.40
CA SER A 18 15.33 -0.07 -5.42
C SER A 18 15.31 -1.51 -5.99
N ALA A 19 14.72 -1.72 -7.17
CA ALA A 19 14.68 -3.05 -7.80
C ALA A 19 16.07 -3.48 -8.28
N GLY A 20 16.79 -2.56 -8.92
CA GLY A 20 18.18 -2.79 -9.36
C GLY A 20 19.08 -3.13 -8.18
N ILE A 21 18.94 -2.41 -7.06
CA ILE A 21 19.71 -2.62 -5.84
C ILE A 21 19.52 -4.04 -5.31
N LEU A 22 18.27 -4.48 -5.17
CA LEU A 22 17.93 -5.76 -4.53
C LEU A 22 18.11 -6.97 -5.44
N ARG A 23 17.85 -6.84 -6.75
CA ARG A 23 17.84 -7.97 -7.69
C ARG A 23 19.12 -8.11 -8.50
N HIS A 24 19.87 -7.03 -8.66
CA HIS A 24 21.03 -6.97 -9.55
C HIS A 24 22.21 -6.27 -8.87
N PRO A 25 22.87 -6.92 -7.88
CA PRO A 25 24.06 -6.38 -7.22
C PRO A 25 25.15 -5.94 -8.21
N ASP A 26 25.33 -6.67 -9.31
CA ASP A 26 26.33 -6.35 -10.35
C ASP A 26 25.99 -5.11 -11.19
N ALA A 27 24.77 -4.57 -11.06
CA ALA A 27 24.34 -3.32 -11.68
C ALA A 27 24.53 -2.11 -10.77
N HIS A 28 25.10 -2.30 -9.57
CA HIS A 28 25.56 -1.20 -8.74
C HIS A 28 26.75 -0.57 -9.46
N ALA A 29 26.69 0.74 -9.63
CA ALA A 29 27.76 1.55 -10.18
C ALA A 29 28.35 2.38 -9.02
N ASP A 30 28.83 3.59 -9.28
CA ASP A 30 29.36 4.45 -8.23
C ASP A 30 28.27 4.87 -7.23
N TRP A 31 27.06 5.13 -7.72
CA TRP A 31 25.91 5.52 -6.88
C TRP A 31 24.66 4.71 -7.13
N VAL A 32 23.97 4.37 -6.04
CA VAL A 32 22.64 3.74 -6.06
C VAL A 32 21.55 4.75 -5.68
N ARG A 33 20.31 4.51 -6.11
CA ARG A 33 19.15 5.40 -5.91
C ARG A 33 18.00 4.65 -5.24
N ALA A 34 18.19 4.29 -3.97
CA ALA A 34 17.15 3.64 -3.18
C ALA A 34 15.95 4.58 -3.00
N GLY A 35 14.78 4.16 -3.50
CA GLY A 35 13.53 4.90 -3.38
C GLY A 35 12.55 4.12 -2.49
N VAL A 36 11.62 3.39 -3.10
CA VAL A 36 10.58 2.63 -2.37
C VAL A 36 11.12 1.68 -1.28
N ALA A 37 12.29 1.08 -1.46
CA ALA A 37 12.90 0.19 -0.46
C ALA A 37 13.31 0.94 0.81
N LEU A 38 13.70 2.22 0.70
CA LEU A 38 14.03 3.07 1.86
C LEU A 38 12.82 3.24 2.80
N TYR A 39 11.61 3.20 2.24
CA TYR A 39 10.35 3.33 2.99
C TYR A 39 9.71 1.97 3.35
N GLY A 40 10.44 0.87 3.13
CA GLY A 40 9.96 -0.46 3.47
C GLY A 40 9.07 -1.12 2.41
N GLY A 41 8.90 -0.51 1.23
CA GLY A 41 8.07 -1.06 0.18
C GLY A 41 8.85 -2.00 -0.74
N SER A 42 8.22 -3.13 -1.11
CA SER A 42 8.80 -4.06 -2.08
C SER A 42 8.72 -3.48 -3.49
N PRO A 43 9.84 -3.40 -4.24
CA PRO A 43 9.85 -2.84 -5.58
C PRO A 43 9.34 -3.81 -6.66
N ASP A 44 9.08 -5.07 -6.33
CA ASP A 44 8.72 -6.12 -7.29
C ASP A 44 7.58 -7.03 -6.80
N TYR A 45 6.70 -6.51 -5.94
CA TYR A 45 5.43 -7.15 -5.61
C TYR A 45 4.60 -7.38 -6.90
N PRO A 46 3.89 -8.53 -7.07
CA PRO A 46 3.67 -9.60 -6.09
C PRO A 46 4.75 -10.67 -6.04
N LYS A 47 5.81 -10.57 -6.84
CA LYS A 47 6.85 -11.63 -6.90
C LYS A 47 7.53 -11.82 -5.55
N HIS A 48 7.91 -10.71 -4.90
CA HIS A 48 8.47 -10.72 -3.56
C HIS A 48 7.77 -9.68 -2.67
N SER A 49 7.53 -10.04 -1.42
CA SER A 49 7.02 -9.12 -0.40
C SER A 49 8.16 -8.31 0.24
N ALA A 50 7.82 -7.30 1.04
CA ALA A 50 8.81 -6.55 1.81
C ALA A 50 9.62 -7.46 2.75
N ALA A 51 8.96 -8.46 3.34
CA ALA A 51 9.59 -9.43 4.25
C ALA A 51 10.66 -10.29 3.55
N HIS A 52 10.46 -10.66 2.27
CA HIS A 52 11.48 -11.39 1.50
C HIS A 52 12.80 -10.62 1.42
N TRP A 53 12.71 -9.30 1.25
CA TRP A 53 13.85 -8.39 1.19
C TRP A 53 14.29 -7.86 2.56
N GLN A 54 13.71 -8.36 3.66
CA GLN A 54 13.95 -7.90 5.04
C GLN A 54 13.72 -6.39 5.23
N LEU A 55 12.80 -5.82 4.44
CA LEU A 55 12.44 -4.40 4.53
C LEU A 55 11.43 -4.18 5.65
N LEU A 56 11.64 -3.13 6.44
CA LEU A 56 10.75 -2.72 7.52
C LEU A 56 9.84 -1.58 7.05
N PRO A 57 8.51 -1.67 7.25
CA PRO A 57 7.57 -0.64 6.80
C PRO A 57 7.83 0.69 7.53
N GLY A 58 8.04 1.76 6.76
CA GLY A 58 8.32 3.11 7.30
C GLY A 58 7.09 3.96 7.58
N MET A 59 5.88 3.48 7.27
CA MET A 59 4.64 4.24 7.38
C MET A 59 3.52 3.41 8.00
N SER A 60 2.73 4.04 8.87
CA SER A 60 1.45 3.52 9.38
C SER A 60 0.38 4.59 9.22
N LEU A 61 -0.76 4.23 8.61
CA LEU A 61 -1.95 5.08 8.56
C LEU A 61 -2.91 4.64 9.65
N SER A 62 -3.37 5.58 10.47
CA SER A 62 -4.32 5.31 11.56
C SER A 62 -5.40 6.39 11.60
N SER A 63 -6.58 6.02 12.10
CA SER A 63 -7.73 6.91 12.29
C SER A 63 -8.59 6.38 13.45
N GLN A 64 -9.74 7.01 13.71
CA GLN A 64 -10.63 6.69 14.81
C GLN A 64 -12.06 6.42 14.31
N ILE A 65 -12.76 5.56 15.03
CA ILE A 65 -14.21 5.40 14.87
C ILE A 65 -14.88 6.60 15.53
N ILE A 66 -15.62 7.37 14.73
CA ILE A 66 -16.34 8.58 15.17
C ILE A 66 -17.83 8.34 15.40
N GLY A 67 -18.32 7.14 15.08
CA GLY A 67 -19.71 6.76 15.30
C GLY A 67 -19.93 5.28 14.97
N THR A 68 -21.01 4.72 15.49
CA THR A 68 -21.41 3.33 15.22
C THR A 68 -22.88 3.26 14.83
N GLN A 69 -23.21 2.30 13.96
CA GLN A 69 -24.59 2.01 13.56
C GLN A 69 -24.84 0.51 13.63
N ASN A 70 -26.07 0.11 13.94
CA ASN A 70 -26.50 -1.28 13.83
C ASN A 70 -27.34 -1.42 12.56
N LEU A 71 -26.97 -2.38 11.71
CA LEU A 71 -27.67 -2.74 10.48
C LEU A 71 -28.52 -3.99 10.71
N GLN A 72 -29.64 -4.07 10.00
CA GLN A 72 -30.48 -5.25 9.85
C GLN A 72 -30.32 -5.86 8.45
N PRO A 73 -30.73 -7.12 8.24
CA PRO A 73 -30.74 -7.73 6.91
C PRO A 73 -31.53 -6.86 5.92
N GLY A 74 -30.90 -6.50 4.82
CA GLY A 74 -31.47 -5.68 3.77
C GLY A 74 -31.08 -4.20 3.79
N ASP A 75 -30.56 -3.68 4.90
CA ASP A 75 -30.02 -2.32 4.96
C ASP A 75 -28.84 -2.15 4.00
N THR A 76 -28.69 -0.95 3.43
CA THR A 76 -27.60 -0.64 2.50
C THR A 76 -26.67 0.45 3.00
N VAL A 77 -25.39 0.37 2.63
CA VAL A 77 -24.35 1.30 3.10
C VAL A 77 -23.68 2.02 1.93
N GLY A 78 -23.42 3.32 2.14
CA GLY A 78 -22.58 4.14 1.29
C GLY A 78 -23.25 4.64 0.02
N TYR A 79 -22.52 5.45 -0.75
CA TYR A 79 -23.05 6.03 -1.97
C TYR A 79 -23.36 4.95 -3.03
N GLY A 80 -24.54 5.06 -3.63
CA GLY A 80 -25.03 4.09 -4.62
C GLY A 80 -25.40 2.73 -4.03
N SER A 81 -25.50 2.61 -2.70
CA SER A 81 -25.99 1.41 -2.00
C SER A 81 -25.29 0.12 -2.42
N THR A 82 -23.97 0.21 -2.62
CA THR A 82 -23.15 -0.89 -3.17
C THR A 82 -22.96 -2.06 -2.22
N PHE A 83 -23.15 -1.85 -0.92
CA PHE A 83 -23.19 -2.90 0.08
C PHE A 83 -24.61 -3.05 0.63
N ARG A 84 -25.07 -4.31 0.74
CA ARG A 84 -26.32 -4.70 1.38
C ARG A 84 -26.02 -5.71 2.49
N ALA A 85 -26.52 -5.44 3.69
CA ALA A 85 -26.32 -6.32 4.83
C ALA A 85 -27.12 -7.63 4.65
N GLU A 86 -26.45 -8.77 4.80
CA GLU A 86 -27.08 -10.10 4.74
C GLU A 86 -27.57 -10.59 6.12
N GLN A 87 -27.00 -10.02 7.18
CA GLN A 87 -27.30 -10.35 8.56
C GLN A 87 -27.23 -9.10 9.43
N ALA A 88 -27.79 -9.17 10.62
CA ALA A 88 -27.65 -8.10 11.60
C ALA A 88 -26.16 -7.91 11.95
N MET A 89 -25.67 -6.67 11.90
CA MET A 89 -24.27 -6.35 12.21
C MET A 89 -24.08 -4.94 12.71
N ARG A 90 -23.03 -4.72 13.49
CA ARG A 90 -22.60 -3.37 13.90
C ARG A 90 -21.47 -2.89 13.00
N ILE A 91 -21.59 -1.66 12.53
CA ILE A 91 -20.57 -0.98 11.71
C ILE A 91 -20.03 0.25 12.44
N GLY A 92 -18.81 0.65 12.09
CA GLY A 92 -18.16 1.87 12.55
C GLY A 92 -17.94 2.84 11.40
N LEU A 93 -18.09 4.14 11.66
CA LEU A 93 -17.74 5.22 10.75
C LEU A 93 -16.34 5.71 11.11
N VAL A 94 -15.43 5.73 10.15
CA VAL A 94 -14.02 6.12 10.36
C VAL A 94 -13.79 7.50 9.80
N ALA A 95 -13.08 8.36 10.53
CA ALA A 95 -12.67 9.69 10.07
C ALA A 95 -11.49 9.61 9.09
N CYS A 96 -11.71 9.04 7.91
CA CYS A 96 -10.73 8.95 6.84
C CYS A 96 -11.43 8.67 5.50
N GLY A 97 -11.05 9.40 4.46
CA GLY A 97 -11.57 9.21 3.12
C GLY A 97 -10.56 9.60 2.04
N TYR A 98 -11.05 9.75 0.81
CA TYR A 98 -10.20 10.00 -0.35
C TYR A 98 -9.54 11.38 -0.36
N ALA A 99 -10.14 12.36 0.33
CA ALA A 99 -9.52 13.68 0.51
C ALA A 99 -8.27 13.60 1.41
N ASP A 100 -8.18 12.58 2.26
CA ASP A 100 -7.02 12.29 3.11
C ASP A 100 -5.99 11.39 2.40
N GLY A 101 -6.28 10.95 1.16
CA GLY A 101 -5.43 10.06 0.37
C GLY A 101 -5.80 8.57 0.42
N TYR A 102 -6.82 8.17 1.20
CA TYR A 102 -7.28 6.77 1.18
C TYR A 102 -8.01 6.45 -0.15
N PRO A 103 -7.61 5.42 -0.90
CA PRO A 103 -8.06 5.26 -2.29
C PRO A 103 -9.57 5.05 -2.39
N ARG A 104 -10.26 5.93 -3.13
CA ARG A 104 -11.71 5.81 -3.43
C ARG A 104 -12.09 4.50 -4.12
N HIS A 105 -11.14 3.85 -4.80
CA HIS A 105 -11.34 2.57 -5.46
C HIS A 105 -11.12 1.36 -4.54
N ALA A 106 -10.82 1.57 -3.25
CA ALA A 106 -10.83 0.49 -2.27
C ALA A 106 -12.22 -0.15 -2.22
N ALA A 107 -12.30 -1.43 -2.58
CA ALA A 107 -13.57 -2.15 -2.62
C ALA A 107 -14.06 -2.50 -1.20
N THR A 108 -15.35 -2.83 -1.10
CA THR A 108 -15.85 -3.59 0.05
C THR A 108 -15.01 -4.85 0.24
N GLY A 109 -14.59 -5.12 1.48
CA GLY A 109 -13.66 -6.21 1.75
C GLY A 109 -12.20 -5.78 1.93
N THR A 110 -11.84 -4.52 1.65
CA THR A 110 -10.48 -4.04 1.87
C THR A 110 -10.12 -4.18 3.36
N PRO A 111 -9.01 -4.87 3.69
CA PRO A 111 -8.68 -5.20 5.08
C PRO A 111 -8.24 -3.95 5.85
N ILE A 112 -8.73 -3.83 7.08
CA ILE A 112 -8.30 -2.82 8.07
C ILE A 112 -8.21 -3.49 9.45
N LEU A 113 -7.62 -2.79 10.42
CA LEU A 113 -7.58 -3.22 11.82
C LEU A 113 -8.43 -2.29 12.68
N VAL A 114 -9.25 -2.86 13.56
CA VAL A 114 -9.95 -2.12 14.62
C VAL A 114 -9.55 -2.75 15.95
N HIS A 115 -8.88 -1.98 16.82
CA HIS A 115 -8.29 -2.48 18.07
C HIS A 115 -7.41 -3.74 17.87
N GLY A 116 -6.63 -3.76 16.79
CA GLY A 116 -5.77 -4.90 16.44
C GLY A 116 -6.50 -6.11 15.86
N ILE A 117 -7.84 -6.07 15.74
CA ILE A 117 -8.64 -7.15 15.17
C ILE A 117 -8.83 -6.90 13.66
N PRO A 118 -8.47 -7.86 12.79
CA PRO A 118 -8.76 -7.80 11.36
C PRO A 118 -10.25 -7.66 11.08
N THR A 119 -10.60 -6.66 10.27
CA THR A 119 -11.94 -6.43 9.75
C THR A 119 -11.84 -5.87 8.33
N ARG A 120 -12.93 -5.32 7.79
CA ARG A 120 -13.02 -4.86 6.41
C ARG A 120 -13.81 -3.58 6.25
N THR A 121 -13.50 -2.82 5.21
CA THR A 121 -14.36 -1.72 4.74
C THR A 121 -15.65 -2.26 4.10
N LEU A 122 -16.73 -1.46 4.18
CA LEU A 122 -18.03 -1.77 3.60
C LEU A 122 -18.55 -0.56 2.80
N GLY A 123 -19.16 -0.83 1.65
CA GLY A 123 -19.73 0.20 0.78
C GLY A 123 -18.68 1.11 0.12
N ARG A 124 -19.13 2.29 -0.29
CA ARG A 124 -18.34 3.41 -0.84
C ARG A 124 -18.57 4.67 -0.04
#